data_AF-A0A5B2VG81-F1
#
_entry.id   AF-A0A5B2VG81-F1
#
_cell.length_a   1.000
_cell.length_b   1.000
_cell.length_c   1.000
_cell.angle_alpha   90.00
_cell.angle_beta   90.00
_cell.angle_gamma   90.00
#
_symmetry.space_group_name_H-M   'P 1'
#
loop_
_entity.id
_entity.type
_entity.pdbx_description
1 polymer ?
#
loop_
_entity_poly.entity_id
_entity_poly.type
_entity_poly.pdbx_seq_one_letter_code
_entity_poly.pdbx_strand_id
1 'polypeptide(L)'
;MSEPRQHLVFVTGHLARPRLEAVAAALPRERYDWTILDAGVKVAALMTEEILRRRLTIPQGATRIVLPGRCRADLDALSLHFGVPVERGPDEIVDLPAHLGLAGRRPDLSRHSLRIFAEIVDAPRLDPEATLRRALDLARRGADVIDIGGLPDTPFPHLESTVRLLKAEGLRVSVDSFSPDELRRGAAAGADFLLSLNEDTVDLAFETDAVPILVPTRPDDLPSLLRAAERLDAAGRPFMADAILEPIHFGFVDSIVRYAEVRRLMPEVEMLMGTGNLTELTEADSLGMTASLLGMCSELSIRNVLVVQVSHHTRRTIEEHDAARRVMHAAKADGALPKGYGRALLGLHDRRPFVQTPEEIAGQADQVRDANYRIAVAEDGIHVFNRAVHVVETDALAFFPRLAVESDGGHAFYLGAELAKAEIAWRLGKRYVQDEPLDWGCSADRPAEDSTRFKEAGHTLRARAREA
;
A
#
# COMPACT_ATOMS: atom_id res chain seq x y z
N MET A 1 -31.83 -12.72 -28.24
CA MET A 1 -32.76 -12.35 -27.15
C MET A 1 -31.91 -11.73 -26.06
N SER A 2 -32.11 -10.46 -25.68
CA SER A 2 -31.40 -9.90 -24.53
C SER A 2 -31.83 -10.66 -23.28
N GLU A 3 -30.89 -11.06 -22.43
CA GLU A 3 -31.22 -11.65 -21.14
C GLU A 3 -32.15 -10.71 -20.36
N PRO A 4 -33.16 -11.23 -19.64
CA PRO A 4 -34.05 -10.41 -18.84
C PRO A 4 -33.25 -9.65 -17.77
N ARG A 5 -33.59 -8.37 -17.59
CA ARG A 5 -32.98 -7.48 -16.61
C ARG A 5 -33.16 -8.07 -15.20
N GLN A 6 -32.07 -8.22 -14.46
CA GLN A 6 -32.11 -8.80 -13.11
C GLN A 6 -32.30 -7.72 -12.05
N HIS A 7 -33.15 -7.96 -11.06
CA HIS A 7 -33.28 -7.11 -9.88
C HIS A 7 -32.57 -7.76 -8.70
N LEU A 8 -31.37 -7.25 -8.39
CA LEU A 8 -30.51 -7.75 -7.31
C LEU A 8 -30.83 -7.08 -5.98
N VAL A 9 -31.03 -7.87 -4.93
CA VAL A 9 -31.16 -7.37 -3.56
C VAL A 9 -29.84 -7.59 -2.84
N PHE A 10 -29.06 -6.54 -2.66
CA PHE A 10 -27.81 -6.61 -1.90
C PHE A 10 -28.09 -6.40 -0.42
N VAL A 11 -27.62 -7.32 0.42
CA VAL A 11 -27.71 -7.19 1.87
C VAL A 11 -26.37 -6.71 2.41
N THR A 12 -26.37 -5.75 3.33
CA THR A 12 -25.13 -5.20 3.92
C THR A 12 -25.31 -4.77 5.37
N GLY A 13 -24.19 -4.56 6.07
CA GLY A 13 -24.17 -3.94 7.38
C GLY A 13 -24.03 -2.43 7.27
N HIS A 14 -24.33 -1.71 8.35
CA HIS A 14 -24.40 -0.25 8.36
C HIS A 14 -23.14 0.43 7.81
N LEU A 15 -21.95 -0.01 8.23
CA LEU A 15 -20.68 0.61 7.82
C LEU A 15 -20.34 0.41 6.35
N ALA A 16 -20.89 -0.63 5.72
CA ALA A 16 -20.55 -1.01 4.36
C ALA A 16 -21.58 -0.50 3.32
N ARG A 17 -22.67 0.11 3.77
CA ARG A 17 -23.76 0.60 2.92
C ARG A 17 -23.34 1.69 1.93
N PRO A 18 -22.68 2.80 2.34
CA PRO A 18 -22.31 3.86 1.39
C PRO A 18 -21.40 3.35 0.26
N ARG A 19 -20.47 2.45 0.59
CA ARG A 19 -19.58 1.83 -0.39
C ARG A 19 -20.34 0.94 -1.38
N LEU A 20 -21.28 0.14 -0.87
CA LEU A 20 -22.12 -0.70 -1.72
C LEU A 20 -23.02 0.14 -2.63
N GLU A 21 -23.55 1.27 -2.14
CA GLU A 21 -24.31 2.22 -2.96
C GLU A 21 -23.45 2.78 -4.10
N ALA A 22 -22.20 3.19 -3.83
CA ALA A 22 -21.28 3.69 -4.85
C ALA A 22 -20.90 2.63 -5.89
N VAL A 23 -20.61 1.39 -5.47
CA VAL A 23 -20.28 0.29 -6.38
C VAL A 23 -21.50 -0.14 -7.19
N ALA A 24 -22.67 -0.26 -6.55
CA ALA A 24 -23.91 -0.62 -7.23
C ALA A 24 -24.30 0.45 -8.27
N ALA A 25 -24.12 1.75 -7.95
CA ALA A 25 -24.36 2.85 -8.89
C ALA A 25 -23.55 2.76 -10.18
N ALA A 26 -22.38 2.10 -10.16
CA ALA A 26 -21.54 1.88 -11.33
C ALA A 26 -21.91 0.61 -12.13
N LEU A 27 -22.88 -0.20 -11.68
CA LEU A 27 -23.33 -1.37 -12.41
C LEU A 27 -24.11 -0.95 -13.68
N PRO A 28 -23.97 -1.69 -14.79
CA PRO A 28 -24.67 -1.38 -16.04
C PRO A 28 -26.18 -1.51 -15.83
N ARG A 29 -26.89 -0.38 -15.88
CA ARG A 29 -28.34 -0.28 -15.64
C ARG A 29 -29.14 -1.13 -16.62
N GLU A 30 -28.67 -1.26 -17.86
CA GLU A 30 -29.24 -2.13 -18.89
C GLU A 30 -29.23 -3.63 -18.54
N ARG A 31 -28.40 -4.08 -17.60
CA ARG A 31 -28.38 -5.48 -17.13
C ARG A 31 -28.96 -5.65 -15.73
N TYR A 32 -28.76 -4.67 -14.85
CA TYR A 32 -29.11 -4.78 -13.44
C TYR A 32 -29.96 -3.61 -12.93
N ASP A 33 -31.01 -3.94 -12.20
CA ASP A 33 -31.62 -3.10 -11.17
C ASP A 33 -31.19 -3.62 -9.79
N TRP A 34 -31.19 -2.76 -8.78
CA TRP A 34 -30.82 -3.19 -7.44
C TRP A 34 -31.56 -2.46 -6.32
N THR A 35 -31.69 -3.17 -5.20
CA THR A 35 -32.11 -2.62 -3.90
C THR A 35 -31.05 -2.99 -2.87
N ILE A 36 -30.67 -2.04 -2.00
CA ILE A 36 -29.73 -2.28 -0.92
C ILE A 36 -30.49 -2.31 0.41
N LEU A 37 -30.36 -3.40 1.16
CA LEU A 37 -30.98 -3.59 2.47
C LEU A 37 -29.91 -3.62 3.57
N ASP A 38 -30.09 -2.78 4.59
CA ASP A 38 -29.27 -2.83 5.82
C ASP A 38 -29.86 -3.89 6.77
N ALA A 39 -29.06 -4.88 7.16
CA ALA A 39 -29.50 -5.92 8.10
C ALA A 39 -29.61 -5.42 9.57
N GLY A 40 -29.25 -4.15 9.83
CA GLY A 40 -29.26 -3.54 11.16
C GLY A 40 -28.14 -4.05 12.07
N VAL A 41 -27.00 -4.41 11.48
CA VAL A 41 -25.76 -4.79 12.18
C VAL A 41 -24.62 -3.87 11.74
N LYS A 42 -23.59 -3.67 12.59
CA LYS A 42 -22.45 -2.80 12.24
C LYS A 42 -21.64 -3.35 11.05
N VAL A 43 -21.33 -4.65 11.04
CA VAL A 43 -20.51 -5.32 10.02
C VAL A 43 -21.12 -6.65 9.57
N ALA A 44 -20.85 -7.06 8.33
CA ALA A 44 -21.44 -8.25 7.71
C ALA A 44 -21.13 -9.58 8.43
N ALA A 45 -19.98 -9.69 9.11
CA ALA A 45 -19.59 -10.88 9.86
C ALA A 45 -20.50 -11.17 11.07
N LEU A 46 -21.30 -10.19 11.52
CA LEU A 46 -22.26 -10.33 12.62
C LEU A 46 -23.68 -10.68 12.14
N MET A 47 -23.89 -10.86 10.83
CA MET A 47 -25.18 -11.30 10.29
C MET A 47 -25.37 -12.79 10.57
N THR A 48 -26.51 -13.12 11.20
CA THR A 48 -26.98 -14.50 11.37
C THR A 48 -28.25 -14.72 10.58
N GLU A 49 -28.54 -15.98 10.26
CA GLU A 49 -29.77 -16.37 9.55
C GLU A 49 -31.04 -15.81 10.22
N GLU A 50 -31.13 -15.89 11.55
CA GLU A 50 -32.26 -15.37 12.33
C GLU A 50 -32.44 -13.86 12.17
N ILE A 51 -31.33 -13.10 12.20
CA ILE A 51 -31.37 -11.65 11.99
C ILE A 51 -31.90 -11.32 10.61
N LEU A 52 -31.44 -12.03 9.58
CA LEU A 52 -31.85 -11.82 8.20
C LEU A 52 -33.34 -12.11 8.01
N ARG A 53 -33.83 -13.26 8.47
CA ARG A 53 -35.25 -13.65 8.39
C ARG A 53 -36.16 -12.64 9.09
N ARG A 54 -35.76 -12.16 10.28
CA ARG A 54 -36.59 -11.26 11.09
C ARG A 54 -36.64 -9.83 10.56
N ARG A 55 -35.54 -9.34 9.99
CA ARG A 55 -35.37 -7.91 9.68
C ARG A 55 -35.47 -7.55 8.21
N LEU A 56 -35.28 -8.49 7.31
CA LEU A 56 -35.33 -8.20 5.89
C LEU A 56 -36.74 -8.38 5.34
N THR A 57 -37.19 -7.38 4.57
CA THR A 57 -38.38 -7.46 3.73
C THR A 57 -37.93 -7.31 2.29
N ILE A 58 -38.10 -8.37 1.50
CA ILE A 58 -37.61 -8.42 0.13
C ILE A 58 -38.60 -7.70 -0.80
N PRO A 59 -38.13 -6.74 -1.63
CA PRO A 59 -39.02 -6.03 -2.55
C PRO A 59 -39.59 -6.96 -3.61
N GLN A 60 -40.82 -6.67 -4.04
CA GLN A 60 -41.46 -7.39 -5.13
C GLN A 60 -40.65 -7.21 -6.43
N GLY A 61 -40.48 -8.29 -7.19
CA GLY A 61 -39.71 -8.29 -8.44
C GLY A 61 -38.22 -8.62 -8.26
N ALA A 62 -37.74 -8.81 -7.04
CA ALA A 62 -36.39 -9.30 -6.78
C ALA A 62 -36.15 -10.65 -7.48
N THR A 63 -35.11 -10.72 -8.30
CA THR A 63 -34.72 -11.95 -9.02
C THR A 63 -33.66 -12.73 -8.26
N ARG A 64 -32.87 -12.07 -7.41
CA ARG A 64 -31.79 -12.69 -6.64
C ARG A 64 -31.40 -11.85 -5.43
N ILE A 65 -31.07 -12.50 -4.32
CA ILE A 65 -30.52 -11.87 -3.12
C ILE A 65 -29.02 -12.21 -3.06
N VAL A 66 -28.19 -11.19 -2.86
CA VAL A 66 -26.74 -11.34 -2.75
C VAL A 66 -26.33 -10.95 -1.33
N LEU A 67 -25.92 -11.94 -0.54
CA LEU A 67 -25.38 -11.73 0.80
C LEU A 67 -23.89 -11.39 0.73
N PRO A 68 -23.31 -10.70 1.73
CA PRO A 68 -21.86 -10.52 1.80
C PRO A 68 -21.14 -11.87 1.94
N GLY A 69 -19.95 -12.01 1.33
CA GLY A 69 -19.19 -13.26 1.36
C GLY A 69 -18.90 -13.80 2.76
N ARG A 70 -18.69 -12.89 3.73
CA ARG A 70 -18.43 -13.22 5.13
C ARG A 70 -19.68 -13.55 5.96
N CYS A 71 -20.89 -13.47 5.41
CA CYS A 71 -22.14 -13.76 6.13
C CYS A 71 -22.32 -15.27 6.29
N ARG A 72 -22.15 -15.81 7.50
CA ARG A 72 -22.32 -17.25 7.74
C ARG A 72 -23.81 -17.56 7.93
N ALA A 73 -24.45 -18.08 6.88
CA ALA A 73 -25.85 -18.46 6.85
C ALA A 73 -26.09 -19.59 5.86
N ASP A 74 -27.12 -20.39 6.12
CA ASP A 74 -27.63 -21.41 5.20
C ASP A 74 -28.40 -20.72 4.05
N LEU A 75 -27.83 -20.79 2.84
CA LEU A 75 -28.37 -20.10 1.68
C LEU A 75 -29.64 -20.77 1.14
N ASP A 76 -29.74 -22.09 1.26
CA ASP A 76 -30.91 -22.85 0.80
C ASP A 76 -32.10 -22.57 1.70
N ALA A 77 -31.87 -22.57 3.02
CA ALA A 77 -32.90 -22.26 4.00
C ALA A 77 -33.42 -20.81 3.86
N LEU A 78 -32.54 -19.85 3.56
CA LEU A 78 -32.93 -18.46 3.27
C LEU A 78 -33.64 -18.32 1.93
N SER A 79 -33.20 -19.05 0.90
CA SER A 79 -33.86 -19.06 -0.42
C SER A 79 -35.29 -19.56 -0.31
N LEU A 80 -35.51 -20.64 0.45
CA LEU A 80 -36.85 -21.18 0.71
C LEU A 80 -37.74 -20.18 1.47
N HIS A 81 -37.16 -19.45 2.43
CA HIS A 81 -37.89 -18.48 3.25
C HIS A 81 -38.35 -17.26 2.47
N PHE A 82 -37.45 -16.69 1.64
CA PHE A 82 -37.74 -15.48 0.89
C PHE A 82 -38.38 -15.75 -0.48
N GLY A 83 -38.38 -17.00 -0.94
CA GLY A 83 -38.93 -17.40 -2.24
C GLY A 83 -38.14 -16.89 -3.44
N VAL A 84 -36.89 -16.45 -3.22
CA VAL A 84 -35.98 -15.91 -4.24
C VAL A 84 -34.60 -16.54 -4.03
N PRO A 85 -33.85 -16.89 -5.10
CA PRO A 85 -32.50 -17.43 -4.96
C PRO A 85 -31.59 -16.51 -4.13
N VAL A 86 -30.94 -17.08 -3.12
CA VAL A 86 -29.95 -16.40 -2.28
C VAL A 86 -28.58 -16.95 -2.62
N GLU A 87 -27.65 -16.05 -2.96
CA GLU A 87 -26.25 -16.41 -3.20
C GLU A 87 -25.31 -15.67 -2.25
N ARG A 88 -24.12 -16.24 -2.12
CA ARG A 88 -22.99 -15.61 -1.44
C ARG A 88 -22.24 -14.75 -2.44
N GLY A 89 -22.28 -13.44 -2.22
CA GLY A 89 -21.46 -12.48 -2.92
C GLY A 89 -19.99 -12.57 -2.50
N PRO A 90 -19.13 -11.66 -2.99
CA PRO A 90 -17.73 -11.67 -2.63
C PRO A 90 -17.52 -11.24 -1.17
N ASP A 91 -16.38 -11.63 -0.60
CA ASP A 91 -15.97 -11.19 0.74
C ASP A 91 -15.79 -9.68 0.85
N GLU A 92 -15.48 -9.02 -0.27
CA GLU A 92 -15.22 -7.58 -0.35
C GLU A 92 -16.08 -6.94 -1.43
N ILE A 93 -16.73 -5.81 -1.10
CA ILE A 93 -17.63 -5.08 -2.01
C ILE A 93 -16.93 -4.66 -3.31
N VAL A 94 -15.63 -4.35 -3.26
CA VAL A 94 -14.84 -3.98 -4.45
C VAL A 94 -14.77 -5.10 -5.49
N ASP A 95 -14.95 -6.35 -5.07
CA ASP A 95 -14.95 -7.50 -5.96
C ASP A 95 -16.35 -7.79 -6.53
N LEU A 96 -17.38 -7.04 -6.13
CA LEU A 96 -18.75 -7.24 -6.60
C LEU A 96 -18.91 -7.15 -8.12
N PRO A 97 -18.26 -6.19 -8.83
CA PRO A 97 -18.29 -6.19 -10.29
C PRO A 97 -17.73 -7.49 -10.86
N ALA A 98 -16.58 -7.97 -10.37
CA ALA A 98 -15.98 -9.22 -10.83
C ALA A 98 -16.85 -10.45 -10.51
N HIS A 99 -17.49 -10.47 -9.33
CA HIS A 99 -18.48 -11.49 -8.97
C HIS A 99 -19.67 -11.52 -9.94
N LEU A 100 -20.07 -10.36 -10.45
CA LEU A 100 -21.11 -10.23 -11.49
C LEU A 100 -20.57 -10.39 -12.92
N GLY A 101 -19.31 -10.81 -13.09
CA GLY A 101 -18.68 -11.00 -14.41
C GLY A 101 -18.28 -9.70 -15.13
N LEU A 102 -18.21 -8.58 -14.41
CA LEU A 102 -17.78 -7.28 -14.92
C LEU A 102 -16.28 -7.05 -14.67
N ALA A 103 -15.62 -6.33 -15.56
CA ALA A 103 -14.24 -5.89 -15.35
C ALA A 103 -14.18 -4.95 -14.13
N GLY A 104 -13.34 -5.27 -13.14
CA GLY A 104 -13.12 -4.41 -11.98
C GLY A 104 -12.50 -3.07 -12.37
N ARG A 105 -12.99 -1.98 -11.77
CA ARG A 105 -12.45 -0.64 -11.98
C ARG A 105 -11.06 -0.54 -11.35
N ARG A 106 -10.07 -0.06 -12.11
CA ARG A 106 -8.75 0.25 -11.54
C ARG A 106 -8.86 1.53 -10.69
N PRO A 107 -8.46 1.50 -9.41
CA PRO A 107 -8.41 2.71 -8.58
C PRO A 107 -7.41 3.71 -9.16
N ASP A 108 -7.76 5.00 -9.14
CA ASP A 108 -6.82 6.08 -9.44
C ASP A 108 -5.96 6.37 -8.20
N LEU A 109 -4.66 6.10 -8.31
CA LEU A 109 -3.67 6.33 -7.25
C LEU A 109 -2.70 7.45 -7.60
N SER A 110 -3.01 8.27 -8.61
CA SER A 110 -2.15 9.38 -9.02
C SER A 110 -2.08 10.50 -7.98
N ARG A 111 -3.09 10.60 -7.10
CA ARG A 111 -3.25 11.66 -6.11
C ARG A 111 -2.85 11.22 -4.70
N HIS A 112 -2.35 12.17 -3.93
CA HIS A 112 -2.09 12.04 -2.49
C HIS A 112 -2.22 13.41 -1.83
N SER A 113 -2.43 13.43 -0.51
CA SER A 113 -2.48 14.66 0.30
C SER A 113 -1.35 14.78 1.32
N LEU A 114 -0.64 13.67 1.58
CA LEU A 114 0.44 13.61 2.55
C LEU A 114 1.79 13.82 1.85
N ARG A 115 2.62 14.71 2.38
CA ARG A 115 3.97 15.03 1.91
C ARG A 115 5.03 14.21 2.62
N ILE A 116 6.02 13.74 1.89
CA ILE A 116 7.17 13.00 2.40
C ILE A 116 8.38 13.93 2.47
N PHE A 117 8.86 14.18 3.69
CA PHE A 117 10.14 14.79 3.99
C PHE A 117 11.15 13.65 4.09
N ALA A 118 12.06 13.55 3.12
CA ALA A 118 13.06 12.50 3.09
C ALA A 118 14.39 13.04 3.60
N GLU A 119 14.86 12.50 4.72
CA GLU A 119 16.09 12.96 5.36
C GLU A 119 17.34 12.42 4.67
N ILE A 120 18.26 13.33 4.37
CA ILE A 120 19.66 13.01 4.11
C ILE A 120 20.40 13.21 5.43
N VAL A 121 20.54 12.10 6.16
CA VAL A 121 21.34 12.05 7.39
C VAL A 121 22.81 12.34 7.11
N ASP A 122 23.52 12.81 8.14
CA ASP A 122 24.96 13.10 8.09
C ASP A 122 25.33 14.07 6.95
N ALA A 123 24.45 14.99 6.57
CA ALA A 123 24.69 15.91 5.46
C ALA A 123 25.98 16.76 5.59
N PRO A 124 26.44 17.16 6.80
CA PRO A 124 27.74 17.81 6.97
C PRO A 124 28.94 16.96 6.51
N ARG A 125 28.79 15.64 6.36
CA ARG A 125 29.86 14.74 5.89
C ARG A 125 29.83 14.51 4.37
N LEU A 126 28.77 14.93 3.70
CA LEU A 126 28.61 14.82 2.26
C LEU A 126 29.00 16.14 1.59
N ASP A 127 29.74 16.08 0.49
CA ASP A 127 29.89 17.26 -0.34
C ASP A 127 28.53 17.66 -0.97
N PRO A 128 28.35 18.93 -1.40
CA PRO A 128 27.07 19.38 -1.97
C PRO A 128 26.58 18.55 -3.17
N GLU A 129 27.47 18.06 -4.03
CA GLU A 129 27.11 17.29 -5.23
C GLU A 129 26.67 15.85 -4.90
N ALA A 130 27.32 15.24 -3.90
CA ALA A 130 26.89 13.97 -3.34
C ALA A 130 25.50 14.09 -2.69
N THR A 131 25.27 15.18 -1.94
CA THR A 131 23.96 15.50 -1.37
C THR A 131 22.92 15.67 -2.48
N LEU A 132 23.23 16.41 -3.55
CA LEU A 132 22.31 16.59 -4.68
C LEU A 132 21.96 15.26 -5.36
N ARG A 133 22.94 14.38 -5.63
CA ARG A 133 22.68 13.07 -6.23
C ARG A 133 21.72 12.23 -5.37
N ARG A 134 21.90 12.24 -4.05
CA ARG A 134 21.00 11.54 -3.13
C ARG A 134 19.61 12.19 -3.08
N ALA A 135 19.54 13.52 -3.07
CA ALA A 135 18.31 14.28 -3.08
C ALA A 135 17.45 13.98 -4.33
N LEU A 136 18.06 13.98 -5.52
CA LEU A 136 17.39 13.64 -6.78
C LEU A 136 16.92 12.18 -6.78
N ASP A 137 17.67 11.27 -6.19
CA ASP A 137 17.27 9.87 -6.07
C ASP A 137 16.05 9.70 -5.16
N LEU A 138 16.05 10.34 -3.99
CA LEU A 138 14.90 10.35 -3.06
C LEU A 138 13.66 10.98 -3.69
N ALA A 139 13.82 12.10 -4.41
CA ALA A 139 12.72 12.75 -5.13
C ALA A 139 12.11 11.82 -6.19
N ARG A 140 12.92 11.11 -6.97
CA ARG A 140 12.43 10.12 -7.95
C ARG A 140 11.65 8.96 -7.31
N ARG A 141 12.00 8.59 -6.08
CA ARG A 141 11.32 7.51 -5.32
C ARG A 141 10.01 7.97 -4.65
N GLY A 142 9.77 9.28 -4.57
CA GLY A 142 8.51 9.84 -4.08
C GLY A 142 8.63 10.93 -3.02
N ALA A 143 9.83 11.35 -2.63
CA ALA A 143 10.02 12.46 -1.69
C ALA A 143 9.49 13.79 -2.27
N ASP A 144 8.79 14.57 -1.44
CA ASP A 144 8.26 15.90 -1.81
C ASP A 144 9.15 17.05 -1.34
N VAL A 145 9.91 16.81 -0.28
CA VAL A 145 10.80 17.73 0.41
C VAL A 145 12.04 16.93 0.78
N ILE A 146 13.21 17.50 0.54
CA ILE A 146 14.49 16.92 0.95
C ILE A 146 14.89 17.60 2.24
N ASP A 147 14.98 16.81 3.30
CA ASP A 147 15.39 17.28 4.62
C ASP A 147 16.89 17.08 4.80
N ILE A 148 17.59 18.16 5.11
CA ILE A 148 19.04 18.17 5.29
C ILE A 148 19.32 18.03 6.79
N GLY A 149 19.64 16.81 7.22
CA GLY A 149 19.94 16.48 8.61
C GLY A 149 21.34 16.94 9.01
N GLY A 150 21.40 17.90 9.93
CA GLY A 150 22.63 18.33 10.60
C GLY A 150 23.17 17.27 11.57
N LEU A 151 24.33 17.56 12.15
CA LEU A 151 24.95 16.68 13.16
C LEU A 151 25.17 17.45 14.46
N PRO A 152 24.84 16.88 15.63
CA PRO A 152 25.18 17.48 16.90
C PRO A 152 26.68 17.80 17.00
N ASP A 153 26.99 18.98 17.54
CA ASP A 153 28.36 19.47 17.79
C ASP A 153 29.30 19.43 16.58
N THR A 154 28.76 19.39 15.36
CA THR A 154 29.53 19.29 14.12
C THR A 154 29.18 20.47 13.21
N PRO A 155 30.14 21.36 12.89
CA PRO A 155 29.86 22.49 12.01
C PRO A 155 29.41 22.05 10.61
N PHE A 156 28.45 22.78 10.04
CA PHE A 156 28.01 22.61 8.66
C PHE A 156 28.49 23.77 7.74
N PRO A 157 29.77 23.79 7.31
CA PRO A 157 30.35 24.93 6.60
C PRO A 157 29.77 25.14 5.19
N HIS A 158 29.30 24.09 4.54
CA HIS A 158 28.74 24.12 3.18
C HIS A 158 27.21 24.07 3.15
N LEU A 159 26.52 24.35 4.27
CA LEU A 159 25.06 24.33 4.36
C LEU A 159 24.40 25.20 3.29
N GLU A 160 24.79 26.46 3.16
CA GLU A 160 24.15 27.39 2.23
C GLU A 160 24.41 27.01 0.77
N SER A 161 25.60 26.50 0.46
CA SER A 161 25.88 25.97 -0.88
C SER A 161 25.03 24.74 -1.19
N THR A 162 24.84 23.84 -0.23
CA THR A 162 23.97 22.66 -0.39
C THR A 162 22.52 23.08 -0.61
N VAL A 163 21.97 23.96 0.24
CA VAL A 163 20.60 24.46 0.11
C VAL A 163 20.40 25.12 -1.26
N ARG A 164 21.27 26.08 -1.65
CA ARG A 164 21.15 26.76 -2.94
C ARG A 164 21.23 25.81 -4.13
N LEU A 165 22.10 24.80 -4.06
CA LEU A 165 22.23 23.79 -5.11
C LEU A 165 20.94 22.96 -5.25
N LEU A 166 20.37 22.47 -4.15
CA LEU A 166 19.10 21.73 -4.21
C LEU A 166 17.94 22.61 -4.73
N LYS A 167 17.87 23.87 -4.29
CA LYS A 167 16.85 24.83 -4.77
C LYS A 167 16.99 25.14 -6.25
N ALA A 168 18.22 25.21 -6.79
CA ALA A 168 18.47 25.43 -8.21
C ALA A 168 17.89 24.31 -9.09
N GLU A 169 17.84 23.07 -8.57
CA GLU A 169 17.21 21.91 -9.23
C GLU A 169 15.69 21.83 -9.00
N GLY A 170 15.09 22.87 -8.41
CA GLY A 170 13.65 22.97 -8.19
C GLY A 170 13.13 22.13 -7.03
N LEU A 171 14.02 21.59 -6.18
CA LEU A 171 13.62 20.81 -5.01
C LEU A 171 13.09 21.73 -3.90
N ARG A 172 12.17 21.19 -3.09
CA ARG A 172 11.84 21.79 -1.78
C ARG A 172 12.81 21.28 -0.75
N VAL A 173 13.28 22.17 0.11
CA VAL A 173 14.36 21.91 1.05
C VAL A 173 13.90 22.22 2.45
N SER A 174 14.19 21.31 3.36
CA SER A 174 14.08 21.49 4.80
C SER A 174 15.46 21.39 5.44
N VAL A 175 15.68 22.10 6.54
CA VAL A 175 16.92 22.02 7.32
C VAL A 175 16.56 21.59 8.74
N ASP A 176 17.14 20.48 9.19
CA ASP A 176 17.04 19.99 10.56
C ASP A 176 18.37 20.18 11.28
N SER A 177 18.39 21.03 12.31
CA SER A 177 19.60 21.28 13.11
C SER A 177 19.23 21.74 14.51
N PHE A 178 20.05 21.33 15.48
CA PHE A 178 20.00 21.82 16.86
C PHE A 178 20.59 23.23 17.03
N SER A 179 21.23 23.78 15.98
CA SER A 179 21.86 25.09 16.02
C SER A 179 20.95 26.17 15.43
N PRO A 180 20.49 27.16 16.23
CA PRO A 180 19.71 28.29 15.70
C PRO A 180 20.47 29.11 14.64
N ASP A 181 21.81 29.12 14.68
CA ASP A 181 22.63 29.77 13.65
C ASP A 181 22.55 29.02 12.32
N GLU A 182 22.63 27.68 12.35
CA GLU A 182 22.52 26.88 11.12
C GLU A 182 21.11 26.97 10.53
N LEU A 183 20.06 26.94 11.36
CA LEU A 183 18.69 27.16 10.90
C LEU A 183 18.53 28.54 10.25
N ARG A 184 19.11 29.60 10.84
CA ARG A 184 19.11 30.96 10.26
C ARG A 184 19.86 31.02 8.92
N ARG A 185 21.04 30.40 8.83
CA ARG A 185 21.83 30.30 7.60
C ARG A 185 21.09 29.53 6.51
N GLY A 186 20.48 28.40 6.86
CA GLY A 186 19.68 27.57 5.96
C GLY A 186 18.46 28.32 5.41
N ALA A 187 17.73 29.01 6.29
CA ALA A 187 16.64 29.91 5.91
C ALA A 187 17.10 31.00 4.94
N ALA A 188 18.18 31.73 5.27
CA ALA A 188 18.73 32.77 4.41
C ALA A 188 19.25 32.23 3.06
N ALA A 189 19.60 30.95 2.99
CA ALA A 189 19.98 30.27 1.75
C ALA A 189 18.78 29.82 0.89
N GLY A 190 17.55 29.89 1.41
CA GLY A 190 16.32 29.58 0.70
C GLY A 190 15.64 28.26 1.10
N ALA A 191 15.93 27.72 2.28
CA ALA A 191 15.16 26.59 2.82
C ALA A 191 13.68 26.96 2.98
N ASP A 192 12.79 26.02 2.63
CA ASP A 192 11.34 26.20 2.74
C ASP A 192 10.83 25.89 4.15
N PHE A 193 11.53 25.01 4.87
CA PHE A 193 11.16 24.54 6.19
C PHE A 193 12.37 24.51 7.14
N LEU A 194 12.11 24.71 8.43
CA LEU A 194 13.08 24.58 9.51
C LEU A 194 12.55 23.60 10.55
N LEU A 195 13.29 22.52 10.78
CA LEU A 195 12.88 21.47 11.71
C LEU A 195 13.31 21.76 13.15
N SER A 196 12.60 21.14 14.09
CA SER A 196 12.99 21.05 15.50
C SER A 196 13.01 22.37 16.29
N LEU A 197 12.21 23.37 15.90
CA LEU A 197 12.01 24.56 16.74
C LEU A 197 11.12 24.22 17.94
N ASN A 198 11.35 24.86 19.08
CA ASN A 198 10.56 24.66 20.30
C ASN A 198 10.26 26.01 20.96
N GLU A 199 9.68 26.01 22.15
CA GLU A 199 9.32 27.24 22.88
C GLU A 199 10.52 28.18 23.09
N ASP A 200 11.72 27.63 23.27
CA ASP A 200 12.94 28.41 23.51
C ASP A 200 13.53 29.02 22.23
N THR A 201 13.22 28.44 21.06
CA THR A 201 13.80 28.82 19.76
C THR A 201 12.78 29.40 18.77
N VAL A 202 11.49 29.45 19.13
CA VAL A 202 10.39 29.93 18.28
C VAL A 202 10.56 31.37 17.78
N ASP A 203 11.38 32.18 18.45
CA ASP A 203 11.74 33.53 18.00
C ASP A 203 12.28 33.54 16.57
N LEU A 204 13.04 32.51 16.19
CA LEU A 204 13.62 32.38 14.85
C LEU A 204 12.55 32.37 13.76
N ALA A 205 11.35 31.84 14.04
CA ALA A 205 10.25 31.81 13.08
C ALA A 205 9.77 33.21 12.69
N PHE A 206 10.05 34.24 13.48
CA PHE A 206 9.71 35.63 13.15
C PHE A 206 10.79 36.33 12.32
N GLU A 207 11.97 35.73 12.18
CA GLU A 207 13.11 36.27 11.43
C GLU A 207 13.15 35.80 9.96
N THR A 208 12.34 34.81 9.60
CA THR A 208 12.38 34.13 8.29
C THR A 208 11.00 33.82 7.73
N ASP A 209 10.90 33.64 6.42
CA ASP A 209 9.69 33.16 5.72
C ASP A 209 9.59 31.61 5.70
N ALA A 210 10.67 30.90 6.06
CA ALA A 210 10.64 29.44 6.16
C ALA A 210 9.60 28.98 7.20
N VAL A 211 8.87 27.92 6.89
CA VAL A 211 7.82 27.39 7.77
C VAL A 211 8.46 26.52 8.86
N PRO A 212 8.35 26.88 10.14
CA PRO A 212 8.92 26.09 11.22
C PRO A 212 8.08 24.83 11.50
N ILE A 213 8.76 23.75 11.84
CA ILE A 213 8.18 22.58 12.49
C ILE A 213 8.45 22.74 13.99
N LEU A 214 7.39 22.83 14.76
CA LEU A 214 7.44 22.94 16.21
C LEU A 214 7.41 21.56 16.84
N VAL A 215 8.34 21.34 17.77
CA VAL A 215 8.44 20.15 18.61
C VAL A 215 8.34 20.59 20.08
N PRO A 216 7.92 19.70 21.00
CA PRO A 216 7.97 20.01 22.42
C PRO A 216 9.44 20.09 22.89
N THR A 217 9.70 20.87 23.94
CA THR A 217 11.06 21.01 24.53
C THR A 217 11.59 19.68 25.06
N ARG A 218 10.69 18.79 25.47
CA ARG A 218 10.95 17.38 25.78
C ARG A 218 9.85 16.53 25.15
N PRO A 219 10.08 15.26 24.77
CA PRO A 219 9.05 14.41 24.14
C PRO A 219 7.72 14.34 24.92
N ASP A 220 7.77 14.37 26.25
CA ASP A 220 6.61 14.30 27.14
C ASP A 220 5.95 15.66 27.46
N ASP A 221 6.55 16.78 27.04
CA ASP A 221 6.09 18.14 27.37
C ASP A 221 5.19 18.74 26.27
N LEU A 222 4.02 18.13 26.06
CA LEU A 222 2.99 18.66 25.16
C LEU A 222 2.63 20.14 25.47
N PRO A 223 2.52 20.60 26.73
CA PRO A 223 2.26 22.01 27.03
C PRO A 223 3.26 22.99 26.39
N SER A 224 4.56 22.65 26.30
CA SER A 224 5.55 23.51 25.62
C SER A 224 5.26 23.68 24.13
N LEU A 225 4.90 22.60 23.43
CA LEU A 225 4.50 22.64 22.02
C LEU A 225 3.28 23.54 21.83
N LEU A 226 2.27 23.42 22.70
CA LEU A 226 1.04 24.22 22.62
C LEU A 226 1.31 25.72 22.80
N ARG A 227 2.18 26.11 23.76
CA ARG A 227 2.55 27.52 23.96
C ARG A 227 3.31 28.10 22.77
N ALA A 228 4.24 27.35 22.19
CA ALA A 228 4.95 27.76 20.99
C ALA A 228 3.99 27.92 19.79
N ALA A 229 3.06 26.98 19.64
CA ALA A 229 2.05 27.00 18.59
C ALA A 229 1.07 28.17 18.73
N GLU A 230 0.55 28.42 19.94
CA GLU A 230 -0.34 29.56 20.23
C GLU A 230 0.34 30.89 19.88
N ARG A 231 1.64 31.01 20.13
CA ARG A 231 2.41 32.20 19.80
C ARG A 231 2.48 32.47 18.30
N LEU A 232 2.68 31.44 17.47
CA LEU A 232 2.70 31.59 16.01
C LEU A 232 1.29 31.78 15.44
N ASP A 233 0.29 31.07 15.96
CA ASP A 233 -1.10 31.21 15.57
C ASP A 233 -1.64 32.63 15.83
N ALA A 234 -1.38 33.18 17.02
CA ALA A 234 -1.74 34.55 17.38
C ALA A 234 -1.08 35.61 16.47
N ALA A 235 0.07 35.29 15.89
CA ALA A 235 0.77 36.13 14.93
C ALA A 235 0.38 35.88 13.47
N GLY A 236 -0.51 34.93 13.19
CA GLY A 236 -0.89 34.52 11.82
C GLY A 236 0.26 33.91 11.03
N ARG A 237 1.25 33.33 11.72
CA ARG A 237 2.44 32.70 11.12
C ARG A 237 2.13 31.22 10.82
N PRO A 238 2.40 30.71 9.61
CA PRO A 238 2.26 29.28 9.33
C PRO A 238 3.31 28.47 10.10
N PHE A 239 2.93 27.27 10.55
CA PHE A 239 3.82 26.30 11.19
C PHE A 239 3.26 24.88 11.03
N MET A 240 4.04 23.88 11.40
CA MET A 240 3.56 22.51 11.60
C MET A 240 3.87 22.05 13.02
N ALA A 241 2.98 21.28 13.64
CA ALA A 241 3.21 20.67 14.94
C ALA A 241 3.66 19.21 14.79
N ASP A 242 4.72 18.83 15.49
CA ASP A 242 5.16 17.44 15.65
C ASP A 242 5.23 17.08 17.14
N ALA A 243 4.39 16.12 17.55
CA ALA A 243 4.30 15.65 18.93
C ALA A 243 5.35 14.58 19.30
N ILE A 244 6.27 14.28 18.38
CA ILE A 244 7.34 13.28 18.45
C ILE A 244 6.79 11.87 18.67
N LEU A 245 6.82 11.06 17.61
CA LEU A 245 6.56 9.61 17.71
C LEU A 245 7.73 8.91 18.40
N GLU A 246 7.49 8.20 19.49
CA GLU A 246 8.57 7.56 20.27
C GLU A 246 8.74 6.06 19.94
N PRO A 247 9.96 5.50 20.12
CA PRO A 247 10.20 4.08 19.88
C PRO A 247 9.40 3.14 20.79
N ILE A 248 9.24 1.89 20.35
CA ILE A 248 8.63 0.82 21.17
C ILE A 248 9.43 0.66 22.46
N HIS A 249 8.74 0.53 23.60
CA HIS A 249 9.29 0.52 24.97
C HIS A 249 9.77 1.87 25.53
N PHE A 250 9.72 2.94 24.75
CA PHE A 250 10.16 4.29 25.17
C PHE A 250 9.05 5.33 25.05
N GLY A 251 7.77 4.92 25.15
CA GLY A 251 6.63 5.84 25.09
C GLY A 251 5.83 5.80 23.78
N PHE A 252 6.06 4.82 22.89
CA PHE A 252 5.33 4.69 21.62
C PHE A 252 3.80 4.90 21.74
N VAL A 253 3.13 4.16 22.64
CA VAL A 253 1.67 4.27 22.79
C VAL A 253 1.26 5.64 23.32
N ASP A 254 2.00 6.18 24.30
CA ASP A 254 1.75 7.51 24.84
C ASP A 254 1.93 8.59 23.77
N SER A 255 2.93 8.44 22.89
CA SER A 255 3.15 9.34 21.75
C SER A 255 2.01 9.33 20.73
N ILE A 256 1.39 8.17 20.48
CA ILE A 256 0.16 8.09 19.66
C ILE A 256 -0.97 8.88 20.31
N VAL A 257 -1.16 8.73 21.62
CA VAL A 257 -2.17 9.48 22.38
C VAL A 257 -1.87 10.98 22.31
N ARG A 258 -0.60 11.40 22.39
CA ARG A 258 -0.20 12.81 22.22
C ARG A 258 -0.59 13.36 20.84
N TYR A 259 -0.36 12.64 19.74
CA TYR A 259 -0.81 13.12 18.42
C TYR A 259 -2.34 13.26 18.32
N ALA A 260 -3.08 12.32 18.89
CA ALA A 260 -4.54 12.41 18.95
C ALA A 260 -5.00 13.62 19.77
N GLU A 261 -4.32 13.90 20.89
CA GLU A 261 -4.58 15.04 21.75
C GLU A 261 -4.26 16.37 21.05
N VAL A 262 -3.14 16.47 20.31
CA VAL A 262 -2.82 17.65 19.49
C VAL A 262 -3.94 17.92 18.47
N ARG A 263 -4.38 16.90 17.72
CA ARG A 263 -5.50 17.08 16.77
C ARG A 263 -6.79 17.50 17.48
N ARG A 264 -7.06 17.01 18.69
CA ARG A 264 -8.25 17.37 19.47
C ARG A 264 -8.20 18.83 19.94
N LEU A 265 -7.05 19.27 20.45
CA LEU A 265 -6.83 20.63 20.96
C LEU A 265 -6.69 21.66 19.83
N MET A 266 -6.14 21.25 18.69
CA MET A 266 -5.88 22.10 17.54
C MET A 266 -6.42 21.47 16.24
N PRO A 267 -7.75 21.50 15.99
CA PRO A 267 -8.40 20.75 14.92
C PRO A 267 -7.89 21.04 13.51
N GLU A 268 -7.41 22.25 13.24
CA GLU A 268 -6.98 22.69 11.91
C GLU A 268 -5.45 22.75 11.75
N VAL A 269 -4.67 22.47 12.79
CA VAL A 269 -3.20 22.59 12.72
C VAL A 269 -2.62 21.63 11.68
N GLU A 270 -1.65 22.10 10.89
CA GLU A 270 -0.83 21.21 10.08
C GLU A 270 0.10 20.42 11.01
N MET A 271 0.21 19.12 10.76
CA MET A 271 1.04 18.23 11.58
C MET A 271 2.07 17.51 10.73
N LEU A 272 3.20 17.22 11.37
CA LEU A 272 4.25 16.34 10.87
C LEU A 272 4.43 15.16 11.84
N MET A 273 4.76 13.99 11.31
CA MET A 273 5.14 12.82 12.12
C MET A 273 6.42 12.19 11.59
N GLY A 274 7.46 12.14 12.43
CA GLY A 274 8.65 11.32 12.17
C GLY A 274 8.35 9.84 12.31
N THR A 275 8.38 9.07 11.22
CA THR A 275 8.07 7.63 11.23
C THR A 275 9.29 6.75 11.52
N GLY A 276 10.50 7.32 11.40
CA GLY A 276 11.79 6.63 11.54
C GLY A 276 11.96 5.88 12.87
N ASN A 277 11.48 6.44 13.99
CA ASN A 277 11.59 5.80 15.31
C ASN A 277 10.90 4.43 15.40
N LEU A 278 9.99 4.14 14.49
CA LEU A 278 9.32 2.84 14.40
C LEU A 278 9.93 2.02 13.27
N THR A 279 10.05 2.57 12.07
CA THR A 279 10.51 1.82 10.89
C THR A 279 11.99 1.46 10.94
N GLU A 280 12.87 2.28 11.52
CA GLU A 280 14.32 2.00 11.61
C GLU A 280 14.69 1.17 12.84
N LEU A 281 13.95 1.34 13.95
CA LEU A 281 14.32 0.76 15.25
C LEU A 281 13.55 -0.51 15.60
N THR A 282 12.83 -1.09 14.63
CA THR A 282 12.08 -2.33 14.80
C THR A 282 12.42 -3.29 13.67
N GLU A 283 12.94 -4.48 13.99
CA GLU A 283 13.18 -5.53 12.99
C GLU A 283 11.88 -6.25 12.64
N ALA A 284 11.08 -5.66 11.76
CA ALA A 284 9.86 -6.24 11.18
C ALA A 284 9.65 -5.74 9.76
N ASP A 285 8.74 -6.35 8.98
CA ASP A 285 8.47 -5.87 7.62
C ASP A 285 7.97 -4.41 7.62
N SER A 286 8.84 -3.48 7.20
CA SER A 286 8.59 -2.03 7.26
C SER A 286 7.37 -1.61 6.45
N LEU A 287 7.02 -2.35 5.40
CA LEU A 287 5.83 -2.10 4.58
C LEU A 287 4.53 -2.14 5.40
N GLY A 288 4.35 -3.14 6.27
CA GLY A 288 3.16 -3.28 7.11
C GLY A 288 3.11 -2.21 8.22
N MET A 289 4.27 -1.88 8.78
CA MET A 289 4.41 -0.81 9.77
C MET A 289 4.06 0.55 9.17
N THR A 290 4.65 0.86 8.00
CA THR A 290 4.39 2.08 7.23
C THR A 290 2.92 2.21 6.89
N ALA A 291 2.27 1.14 6.40
CA ALA A 291 0.84 1.15 6.11
C ALA A 291 0.00 1.47 7.36
N SER A 292 0.37 0.93 8.53
CA SER A 292 -0.33 1.19 9.79
C SER A 292 -0.15 2.64 10.26
N LEU A 293 1.08 3.15 10.22
CA LEU A 293 1.41 4.55 10.57
C LEU A 293 0.69 5.54 9.65
N LEU A 294 0.65 5.28 8.34
CA LEU A 294 -0.05 6.17 7.40
C LEU A 294 -1.57 6.04 7.48
N GLY A 295 -2.10 4.89 7.92
CA GLY A 295 -3.49 4.76 8.33
C GLY A 295 -3.83 5.72 9.47
N MET A 296 -3.01 5.72 10.53
CA MET A 296 -3.14 6.66 11.65
C MET A 296 -3.00 8.11 11.19
N CYS A 297 -2.01 8.43 10.34
CA CYS A 297 -1.86 9.77 9.77
C CYS A 297 -3.11 10.21 8.99
N SER A 298 -3.72 9.29 8.23
CA SER A 298 -4.95 9.54 7.47
C SER A 298 -6.13 9.87 8.40
N GLU A 299 -6.29 9.14 9.51
CA GLU A 299 -7.35 9.38 10.49
C GLU A 299 -7.15 10.70 11.25
N LEU A 300 -5.93 10.95 11.72
CA LEU A 300 -5.55 12.19 12.44
C LEU A 300 -5.34 13.39 11.50
N SER A 301 -5.51 13.21 10.19
CA SER A 301 -5.25 14.23 9.17
C SER A 301 -3.85 14.85 9.29
N ILE A 302 -2.85 14.03 9.62
CA ILE A 302 -1.44 14.40 9.56
C ILE A 302 -1.03 14.35 8.08
N ARG A 303 -0.60 15.50 7.56
CA ARG A 303 -0.34 15.69 6.12
C ARG A 303 1.15 15.74 5.77
N ASN A 304 2.03 15.50 6.73
CA ASN A 304 3.47 15.53 6.54
C ASN A 304 4.11 14.39 7.34
N VAL A 305 5.08 13.70 6.77
CA VAL A 305 5.87 12.69 7.47
C VAL A 305 7.35 12.94 7.23
N LEU A 306 8.17 12.79 8.26
CA LEU A 306 9.62 12.73 8.14
C LEU A 306 10.04 11.27 8.10
N VAL A 307 10.73 10.91 7.02
CA VAL A 307 11.19 9.56 6.73
C VAL A 307 12.70 9.55 6.70
N VAL A 308 13.27 8.66 7.51
CA VAL A 308 14.70 8.44 7.60
C VAL A 308 15.03 7.11 6.93
N GLN A 309 16.08 7.09 6.12
CA GLN A 309 16.61 5.89 5.49
C GLN A 309 18.12 5.81 5.75
N VAL A 310 18.47 5.20 6.88
CA VAL A 310 19.85 4.99 7.33
C VAL A 310 20.26 3.53 7.15
N SER A 311 19.44 2.59 7.62
CA SER A 311 19.81 1.18 7.66
C SER A 311 19.51 0.47 6.33
N HIS A 312 20.17 -0.66 6.11
CA HIS A 312 19.84 -1.55 4.97
C HIS A 312 18.48 -2.25 5.12
N HIS A 313 17.88 -2.17 6.30
CA HIS A 313 16.56 -2.72 6.62
C HIS A 313 15.46 -1.91 5.91
N THR A 314 15.48 -0.59 6.04
CA THR A 314 14.47 0.35 5.51
C THR A 314 14.71 0.79 4.06
N ARG A 315 15.40 -0.02 3.24
CA ARG A 315 15.93 0.43 1.93
C ARG A 315 14.88 0.89 0.90
N ARG A 316 13.61 0.59 1.14
CA ARG A 316 12.43 0.93 0.31
C ARG A 316 11.47 1.89 1.00
N THR A 317 11.82 2.44 2.16
CA THR A 317 10.87 3.16 3.00
C THR A 317 10.21 4.33 2.28
N ILE A 318 10.92 5.04 1.39
CA ILE A 318 10.33 6.13 0.60
C ILE A 318 9.22 5.61 -0.33
N GLU A 319 9.49 4.54 -1.07
CA GLU A 319 8.52 3.90 -1.96
C GLU A 319 7.34 3.30 -1.19
N GLU A 320 7.59 2.75 0.00
CA GLU A 320 6.55 2.25 0.91
C GLU A 320 5.62 3.37 1.38
N HIS A 321 6.20 4.52 1.79
CA HIS A 321 5.43 5.69 2.20
C HIS A 321 4.66 6.29 1.02
N ASP A 322 5.24 6.36 -0.18
CA ASP A 322 4.56 6.85 -1.39
C ASP A 322 3.38 5.95 -1.80
N ALA A 323 3.58 4.64 -1.78
CA ALA A 323 2.50 3.69 -2.05
C ALA A 323 1.39 3.81 -1.00
N ALA A 324 1.74 3.87 0.28
CA ALA A 324 0.79 3.90 1.37
C ALA A 324 -0.03 5.19 1.38
N ARG A 325 0.57 6.38 1.19
CA ARG A 325 -0.19 7.64 1.17
C ARG A 325 -1.22 7.70 0.06
N ARG A 326 -0.94 7.12 -1.11
CA ARG A 326 -1.85 7.08 -2.27
C ARG A 326 -3.03 6.18 -1.99
N VAL A 327 -2.76 4.99 -1.44
CA VAL A 327 -3.81 4.04 -1.02
C VAL A 327 -4.69 4.66 0.06
N MET A 328 -4.10 5.27 1.09
CA MET A 328 -4.87 5.89 2.18
C MET A 328 -5.69 7.09 1.69
N HIS A 329 -5.14 7.91 0.79
CA HIS A 329 -5.85 9.04 0.20
C HIS A 329 -7.07 8.59 -0.60
N ALA A 330 -6.89 7.62 -1.51
CA ALA A 330 -7.99 7.07 -2.32
C ALA A 330 -9.05 6.39 -1.44
N ALA A 331 -8.62 5.56 -0.48
CA ALA A 331 -9.53 4.86 0.42
C ALA A 331 -10.36 5.80 1.29
N LYS A 332 -9.74 6.88 1.81
CA LYS A 332 -10.45 7.91 2.58
C LYS A 332 -11.44 8.68 1.71
N ALA A 333 -11.07 9.05 0.49
CA ALA A 333 -11.95 9.73 -0.46
C ALA A 333 -13.20 8.90 -0.81
N ASP A 334 -13.03 7.58 -0.92
CA ASP A 334 -14.11 6.63 -1.21
C ASP A 334 -14.92 6.21 0.04
N GLY A 335 -14.55 6.68 1.24
CA GLY A 335 -15.19 6.26 2.50
C GLY A 335 -15.07 4.75 2.76
N ALA A 336 -13.94 4.16 2.38
CA ALA A 336 -13.74 2.71 2.35
C ALA A 336 -12.48 2.28 3.13
N LEU A 337 -12.45 1.01 3.53
CA LEU A 337 -11.23 0.37 4.03
C LEU A 337 -10.15 0.39 2.94
N PRO A 338 -8.84 0.55 3.29
CA PRO A 338 -7.71 0.56 2.35
C PRO A 338 -7.40 -0.85 1.79
N LYS A 339 -8.42 -1.51 1.23
CA LYS A 339 -8.38 -2.86 0.65
C LYS A 339 -8.97 -2.84 -0.75
N GLY A 340 -8.24 -3.42 -1.69
CA GLY A 340 -8.60 -3.45 -3.12
C GLY A 340 -8.02 -2.31 -3.95
N TYR A 341 -7.15 -1.47 -3.37
CA TYR A 341 -6.52 -0.34 -4.05
C TYR A 341 -5.23 -0.72 -4.80
N GLY A 342 -5.14 -1.96 -5.29
CA GLY A 342 -3.93 -2.50 -5.93
C GLY A 342 -3.05 -3.33 -5.00
N ARG A 343 -1.83 -3.60 -5.46
CA ARG A 343 -0.89 -4.58 -4.90
C ARG A 343 0.40 -3.96 -4.35
N ALA A 344 0.53 -2.64 -4.42
CA ALA A 344 1.76 -1.95 -4.02
C ALA A 344 2.14 -2.28 -2.57
N LEU A 345 1.15 -2.38 -1.67
CA LEU A 345 1.35 -2.73 -0.26
C LEU A 345 1.32 -4.24 0.04
N LEU A 346 1.39 -5.09 -0.99
CA LEU A 346 1.36 -6.55 -0.87
C LEU A 346 2.69 -7.15 -1.32
N GLY A 347 3.74 -6.95 -0.51
CA GLY A 347 5.10 -7.37 -0.81
C GLY A 347 5.30 -8.89 -0.76
N LEU A 348 4.86 -9.56 0.31
CA LEU A 348 5.17 -10.97 0.57
C LEU A 348 4.16 -11.97 -0.01
N HIS A 349 2.88 -11.62 -0.02
CA HIS A 349 1.78 -12.50 -0.43
C HIS A 349 0.74 -11.73 -1.22
N ASP A 350 -0.16 -12.45 -1.88
CA ASP A 350 -1.26 -11.90 -2.67
C ASP A 350 -2.61 -12.20 -2.03
N ARG A 351 -3.59 -11.32 -2.30
CA ARG A 351 -4.96 -11.53 -1.85
C ARG A 351 -5.59 -12.81 -2.41
N ARG A 352 -5.21 -13.19 -3.63
CA ARG A 352 -5.69 -14.39 -4.35
C ARG A 352 -4.51 -15.01 -5.09
N PRO A 353 -3.70 -15.84 -4.41
CA PRO A 353 -2.48 -16.39 -4.97
C PRO A 353 -2.75 -17.41 -6.07
N PHE A 354 -3.71 -18.31 -5.84
CA PHE A 354 -4.10 -19.33 -6.79
C PHE A 354 -5.25 -18.81 -7.66
N VAL A 355 -5.06 -18.87 -8.98
CA VAL A 355 -6.05 -18.44 -9.98
C VAL A 355 -6.88 -19.61 -10.51
N GLN A 356 -6.41 -20.83 -10.30
CA GLN A 356 -7.00 -22.07 -10.79
C GLN A 356 -7.05 -23.09 -9.66
N THR A 357 -8.05 -23.96 -9.68
CA THR A 357 -8.12 -25.11 -8.77
C THR A 357 -7.27 -26.29 -9.29
N PRO A 358 -6.93 -27.26 -8.43
CA PRO A 358 -6.21 -28.46 -8.85
C PRO A 358 -6.94 -29.23 -9.98
N GLU A 359 -8.26 -29.31 -9.92
CA GLU A 359 -9.11 -29.97 -10.92
C GLU A 359 -9.10 -29.24 -12.26
N GLU A 360 -9.14 -27.91 -12.24
CA GLU A 360 -9.03 -27.10 -13.45
C GLU A 360 -7.68 -27.31 -14.14
N ILE A 361 -6.59 -27.40 -13.37
CA ILE A 361 -5.25 -27.69 -13.91
C ILE A 361 -5.18 -29.10 -14.47
N ALA A 362 -5.72 -30.11 -13.78
CA ALA A 362 -5.77 -31.48 -14.28
C ALA A 362 -6.56 -31.59 -15.60
N GLY A 363 -7.73 -30.96 -15.68
CA GLY A 363 -8.52 -30.91 -16.91
C GLY A 363 -7.83 -30.19 -18.07
N GLN A 364 -6.95 -29.22 -17.78
CA GLN A 364 -6.08 -28.60 -18.79
C GLN A 364 -4.95 -29.53 -19.22
N ALA A 365 -4.31 -30.23 -18.27
CA ALA A 365 -3.25 -31.18 -18.55
C ALA A 365 -3.72 -32.28 -19.52
N ASP A 366 -4.93 -32.80 -19.34
CA ASP A 366 -5.56 -33.82 -20.20
C ASP A 366 -5.77 -33.37 -21.65
N GLN A 367 -5.76 -32.06 -21.91
CA GLN A 367 -5.95 -31.48 -23.26
C GLN A 367 -4.62 -31.17 -23.95
N VAL A 368 -3.49 -31.20 -23.24
CA VAL A 368 -2.18 -30.89 -23.82
C VAL A 368 -1.72 -32.02 -24.75
N ARG A 369 -1.22 -31.66 -25.92
CA ARG A 369 -0.75 -32.62 -26.96
C ARG A 369 0.70 -32.43 -27.36
N ASP A 370 1.32 -31.32 -26.96
CA ASP A 370 2.73 -31.02 -27.20
C ASP A 370 3.63 -31.39 -26.01
N ALA A 371 4.94 -31.44 -26.26
CA ALA A 371 5.93 -31.79 -25.26
C ALA A 371 6.36 -30.62 -24.35
N ASN A 372 5.78 -29.42 -24.51
CA ASN A 372 6.23 -28.25 -23.76
C ASN A 372 5.74 -28.34 -22.31
N TYR A 373 6.67 -28.15 -21.38
CA TYR A 373 6.36 -28.11 -19.96
C TYR A 373 5.62 -26.83 -19.61
N ARG A 374 4.50 -27.01 -18.93
CA ARG A 374 3.70 -25.96 -18.31
C ARG A 374 3.78 -26.11 -16.82
N ILE A 375 3.95 -25.00 -16.12
CA ILE A 375 4.02 -24.94 -14.66
C ILE A 375 2.82 -24.13 -14.20
N ALA A 376 2.07 -24.67 -13.25
CA ALA A 376 0.95 -23.99 -12.59
C ALA A 376 1.08 -24.17 -11.08
N VAL A 377 0.48 -23.27 -10.31
CA VAL A 377 0.49 -23.31 -8.85
C VAL A 377 -0.95 -23.24 -8.35
N ALA A 378 -1.33 -24.19 -7.51
CA ALA A 378 -2.64 -24.27 -6.84
C ALA A 378 -2.47 -24.60 -5.35
N GLU A 379 -3.60 -24.79 -4.65
CA GLU A 379 -3.64 -25.02 -3.21
C GLU A 379 -2.89 -26.29 -2.78
N ASP A 380 -2.91 -27.35 -3.60
CA ASP A 380 -2.29 -28.65 -3.34
C ASP A 380 -0.80 -28.73 -3.76
N GLY A 381 -0.29 -27.75 -4.52
CA GLY A 381 1.12 -27.66 -4.84
C GLY A 381 1.43 -26.99 -6.17
N ILE A 382 2.60 -27.34 -6.69
CA ILE A 382 3.09 -26.95 -8.00
C ILE A 382 2.76 -28.09 -8.95
N HIS A 383 2.13 -27.79 -10.07
CA HIS A 383 1.84 -28.76 -11.12
C HIS A 383 2.77 -28.55 -12.29
N VAL A 384 3.40 -29.64 -12.75
CA VAL A 384 4.15 -29.66 -14.00
C VAL A 384 3.49 -30.62 -14.95
N PHE A 385 3.14 -30.15 -16.15
CA PHE A 385 2.46 -31.00 -17.12
C PHE A 385 2.83 -30.71 -18.58
N ASN A 386 2.75 -31.75 -19.39
CA ASN A 386 2.81 -31.73 -20.85
C ASN A 386 2.02 -32.94 -21.41
N ARG A 387 2.17 -33.29 -22.70
CA ARG A 387 1.50 -34.48 -23.27
C ARG A 387 1.82 -35.83 -22.63
N ALA A 388 2.94 -35.94 -21.90
CA ALA A 388 3.50 -37.20 -21.42
C ALA A 388 3.48 -37.34 -19.90
N VAL A 389 3.44 -36.24 -19.16
CA VAL A 389 3.49 -36.23 -17.69
C VAL A 389 2.57 -35.17 -17.12
N HIS A 390 1.96 -35.47 -15.97
CA HIS A 390 1.34 -34.50 -15.05
C HIS A 390 1.73 -34.91 -13.63
N VAL A 391 2.50 -34.06 -12.96
CA VAL A 391 3.06 -34.33 -11.63
C VAL A 391 2.79 -33.14 -10.73
N VAL A 392 2.47 -33.41 -9.48
CA VAL A 392 2.24 -32.40 -8.44
C VAL A 392 3.26 -32.61 -7.34
N GLU A 393 3.99 -31.56 -6.98
CA GLU A 393 4.94 -31.56 -5.87
C GLU A 393 4.98 -30.19 -5.18
N THR A 394 5.60 -30.16 -4.00
CA THR A 394 5.77 -28.92 -3.20
C THR A 394 7.23 -28.47 -3.09
N ASP A 395 8.15 -29.27 -3.63
CA ASP A 395 9.59 -29.02 -3.68
C ASP A 395 10.05 -29.04 -5.15
N ALA A 396 10.82 -28.02 -5.55
CA ALA A 396 11.27 -27.86 -6.92
C ALA A 396 12.18 -29.01 -7.40
N LEU A 397 12.99 -29.58 -6.50
CA LEU A 397 13.93 -30.64 -6.86
C LEU A 397 13.23 -32.01 -7.01
N ALA A 398 12.12 -32.22 -6.30
CA ALA A 398 11.31 -33.44 -6.39
C ALA A 398 10.70 -33.71 -7.78
N PHE A 399 10.68 -32.71 -8.67
CA PHE A 399 10.27 -32.88 -10.06
C PHE A 399 11.30 -33.59 -10.92
N PHE A 400 12.60 -33.30 -10.75
CA PHE A 400 13.63 -33.71 -11.72
C PHE A 400 13.66 -35.22 -12.04
N PRO A 401 13.49 -36.15 -11.08
CA PRO A 401 13.44 -37.58 -11.41
C PRO A 401 12.26 -37.99 -12.31
N ARG A 402 11.25 -37.12 -12.46
CA ARG A 402 10.06 -37.32 -13.29
C ARG A 402 10.06 -36.46 -14.55
N LEU A 403 11.04 -35.56 -14.70
CA LEU A 403 11.22 -34.74 -15.89
C LEU A 403 12.33 -35.38 -16.72
N ALA A 404 11.99 -35.92 -17.89
CA ALA A 404 12.94 -36.55 -18.82
C ALA A 404 13.86 -35.51 -19.51
N VAL A 405 14.63 -34.76 -18.72
CA VAL A 405 15.46 -33.62 -19.14
C VAL A 405 16.95 -33.85 -18.87
N GLU A 406 17.36 -35.08 -18.53
CA GLU A 406 18.74 -35.40 -18.14
C GLU A 406 19.76 -35.16 -19.27
N SER A 407 19.29 -35.22 -20.51
CA SER A 407 20.09 -35.03 -21.72
C SER A 407 20.02 -33.59 -22.28
N ASP A 408 19.23 -32.71 -21.69
CA ASP A 408 19.05 -31.32 -22.13
C ASP A 408 19.32 -30.35 -20.97
N GLY A 409 20.61 -30.06 -20.75
CA GLY A 409 21.05 -29.20 -19.65
C GLY A 409 20.48 -27.78 -19.70
N GLY A 410 20.21 -27.24 -20.90
CA GLY A 410 19.63 -25.91 -21.05
C GLY A 410 18.18 -25.86 -20.58
N HIS A 411 17.40 -26.87 -20.98
CA HIS A 411 16.00 -27.01 -20.56
C HIS A 411 15.88 -27.37 -19.08
N ALA A 412 16.74 -28.26 -18.57
CA ALA A 412 16.81 -28.58 -17.15
C ALA A 412 17.10 -27.33 -16.29
N PHE A 413 18.02 -26.47 -16.73
CA PHE A 413 18.32 -25.21 -16.04
C PHE A 413 17.11 -24.26 -16.03
N TYR A 414 16.44 -24.07 -17.18
CA TYR A 414 15.24 -23.25 -17.27
C TYR A 414 14.12 -23.75 -16.34
N LEU A 415 13.84 -25.05 -16.36
CA LEU A 415 12.83 -25.64 -15.47
C LEU A 415 13.24 -25.49 -14.01
N GLY A 416 14.51 -25.67 -13.66
CA GLY A 416 15.00 -25.42 -12.30
C GLY A 416 14.72 -23.99 -11.83
N ALA A 417 14.97 -22.99 -12.67
CA ALA A 417 14.70 -21.59 -12.35
C ALA A 417 13.20 -21.32 -12.17
N GLU A 418 12.35 -21.82 -13.07
CA GLU A 418 10.91 -21.63 -12.98
C GLU A 418 10.26 -22.39 -11.81
N LEU A 419 10.72 -23.61 -11.52
CA LEU A 419 10.23 -24.42 -10.40
C LEU A 419 10.62 -23.82 -9.05
N ALA A 420 11.85 -23.31 -8.90
CA ALA A 420 12.25 -22.58 -7.70
C ALA A 420 11.39 -21.32 -7.48
N LYS A 421 11.08 -20.59 -8.57
CA LYS A 421 10.17 -19.43 -8.52
C LYS A 421 8.73 -19.85 -8.15
N ALA A 422 8.23 -20.95 -8.70
CA ALA A 422 6.92 -21.51 -8.39
C ALA A 422 6.83 -21.97 -6.92
N GLU A 423 7.90 -22.57 -6.38
CA GLU A 423 8.01 -22.98 -4.98
C GLU A 423 7.95 -21.78 -4.02
N ILE A 424 8.74 -20.74 -4.29
CA ILE A 424 8.67 -19.49 -3.53
C ILE A 424 7.24 -18.93 -3.59
N ALA A 425 6.63 -18.95 -4.77
CA ALA A 425 5.29 -18.42 -4.94
C ALA A 425 4.24 -19.21 -4.16
N TRP A 426 4.30 -20.54 -4.21
CA TRP A 426 3.39 -21.40 -3.45
C TRP A 426 3.56 -21.20 -1.94
N ARG A 427 4.80 -21.23 -1.43
CA ARG A 427 5.10 -21.09 0.01
C ARG A 427 4.66 -19.76 0.60
N LEU A 428 4.84 -18.68 -0.15
CA LEU A 428 4.48 -17.34 0.32
C LEU A 428 3.05 -16.93 -0.04
N GLY A 429 2.32 -17.75 -0.80
CA GLY A 429 1.03 -17.36 -1.34
C GLY A 429 1.16 -16.14 -2.26
N LYS A 430 2.04 -16.22 -3.26
CA LYS A 430 2.15 -15.28 -4.38
C LYS A 430 1.55 -15.88 -5.64
N ARG A 431 1.05 -15.00 -6.50
CA ARG A 431 0.65 -15.38 -7.85
C ARG A 431 1.89 -15.71 -8.68
N TYR A 432 1.93 -16.94 -9.15
CA TYR A 432 2.90 -17.39 -10.14
C TYR A 432 2.33 -17.24 -11.55
N VAL A 433 3.15 -16.72 -12.45
CA VAL A 433 2.92 -16.80 -13.90
C VAL A 433 4.26 -17.21 -14.51
N GLN A 434 4.25 -18.28 -15.31
CA GLN A 434 5.45 -18.78 -15.96
C GLN A 434 6.05 -17.69 -16.86
N ASP A 435 7.38 -17.64 -16.90
CA ASP A 435 8.18 -16.64 -17.63
C ASP A 435 8.05 -15.18 -17.13
N GLU A 436 7.16 -14.89 -16.18
CA GLU A 436 7.02 -13.56 -15.56
C GLU A 436 7.69 -13.53 -14.17
N PRO A 437 8.32 -12.41 -13.77
CA PRO A 437 8.85 -12.27 -12.43
C PRO A 437 7.73 -12.18 -11.39
N LEU A 438 8.04 -12.54 -10.14
CA LEU A 438 7.12 -12.31 -9.02
C LEU A 438 6.94 -10.80 -8.77
N ASP A 439 5.70 -10.39 -8.51
CA ASP A 439 5.36 -9.00 -8.17
C ASP A 439 5.47 -8.78 -6.66
N TRP A 440 6.50 -8.02 -6.27
CA TRP A 440 6.80 -7.66 -4.87
C TRP A 440 6.17 -6.32 -4.45
N GLY A 441 5.19 -5.80 -5.20
CA GLY A 441 4.57 -4.52 -4.87
C GLY A 441 5.56 -3.36 -4.99
N CYS A 442 5.66 -2.51 -3.97
CA CYS A 442 6.67 -1.45 -3.88
C CYS A 442 7.99 -1.91 -3.22
N SER A 443 8.07 -3.17 -2.77
CA SER A 443 9.28 -3.69 -2.11
C SER A 443 10.42 -4.01 -3.09
N ALA A 444 10.15 -4.07 -4.40
CA ALA A 444 11.16 -4.24 -5.43
C ALA A 444 10.84 -3.40 -6.68
N ASP A 445 11.87 -3.10 -7.48
CA ASP A 445 11.68 -2.40 -8.74
C ASP A 445 10.93 -3.32 -9.71
N ARG A 446 9.99 -2.74 -10.43
CA ARG A 446 9.34 -3.47 -11.52
C ARG A 446 10.27 -3.46 -12.73
N PRO A 447 10.40 -4.59 -13.45
CA PRO A 447 11.07 -4.58 -14.75
C PRO A 447 10.38 -3.56 -15.66
N ALA A 448 11.16 -2.75 -16.37
CA ALA A 448 10.63 -1.83 -17.36
C ALA A 448 9.95 -2.66 -18.48
N GLU A 449 8.63 -2.56 -18.61
CA GLU A 449 7.92 -3.15 -19.74
C GLU A 449 8.11 -2.26 -20.97
N ASP A 450 8.82 -2.76 -21.98
CA ASP A 450 8.85 -2.12 -23.30
C ASP A 450 7.49 -2.34 -23.99
N SER A 451 6.58 -1.40 -23.78
CA SER A 451 5.23 -1.39 -24.37
C SER A 451 5.19 -1.34 -25.91
N THR A 452 6.35 -1.17 -26.57
CA THR A 452 6.46 -1.08 -28.04
C THR A 452 6.86 -2.40 -28.71
N ARG A 453 7.17 -3.43 -27.93
CA ARG A 453 7.51 -4.77 -28.44
C ARG A 453 6.61 -5.81 -27.78
N PHE A 454 6.13 -6.77 -28.57
CA PHE A 454 5.65 -8.02 -27.99
C PHE A 454 6.81 -8.60 -27.18
N LYS A 455 6.58 -8.90 -25.88
CA LYS A 455 7.57 -9.59 -25.05
C LYS A 455 8.06 -10.79 -25.86
N GLU A 456 9.38 -10.91 -26.03
CA GLU A 456 9.96 -12.02 -26.76
C GLU A 456 9.43 -13.30 -26.14
N ALA A 457 8.92 -14.20 -26.98
CA ALA A 457 8.44 -15.49 -26.56
C ALA A 457 9.46 -16.16 -25.61
N GLY A 458 8.97 -16.70 -24.49
CA GLY A 458 9.78 -17.38 -23.48
C GLY A 458 10.74 -18.41 -24.09
N HIS A 459 11.80 -18.74 -23.35
CA HIS A 459 12.91 -19.58 -23.84
C HIS A 459 12.47 -20.92 -24.48
N THR A 460 11.29 -21.43 -24.11
CA THR A 460 10.60 -22.58 -24.70
C THR A 460 10.35 -22.46 -26.22
N LEU A 461 10.15 -21.26 -26.75
CA LEU A 461 9.95 -21.03 -28.20
C LEU A 461 11.28 -20.84 -28.96
N ARG A 462 12.33 -20.35 -28.29
CA ARG A 462 13.65 -20.13 -28.90
C ARG A 462 14.40 -21.42 -29.22
N ALA A 463 14.27 -22.46 -28.40
CA ALA A 463 14.91 -23.75 -28.65
C ALA A 463 14.41 -24.38 -29.98
N ARG A 464 13.10 -24.28 -30.26
CA ARG A 464 12.51 -24.86 -31.48
C ARG A 464 12.74 -24.04 -32.75
N ALA A 465 12.91 -22.72 -32.66
CA ALA A 465 13.21 -21.90 -33.83
C ALA A 465 14.61 -22.18 -34.42
N ARG A 466 15.50 -22.83 -33.66
CA ARG A 466 16.82 -23.29 -34.13
C ARG A 466 16.83 -24.72 -34.68
N GLU A 467 15.73 -25.48 -34.51
CA GLU A 467 15.60 -26.86 -34.95
C GLU A 467 14.55 -27.05 -36.07
N ALA A 468 14.04 -25.96 -36.65
CA ALA A 468 13.10 -25.98 -37.78
C ALA A 468 13.81 -25.73 -39.12
#